data_AF-A0A3P5WI57-F1
#
_entry.id   AF-A0A3P5WI57-F1
#
_cell.length_a   1.000
_cell.length_b   1.000
_cell.length_c   1.000
_cell.angle_alpha   90.00
_cell.angle_beta   90.00
_cell.angle_gamma   90.00
#
_symmetry.space_group_name_H-M   'P 1'
#
loop_
_entity.id
_entity.type
_entity.pdbx_description
1 polymer ?
#
loop_
_entity_poly.entity_id
_entity_poly.type
_entity_poly.pdbx_seq_one_letter_code
_entity_poly.pdbx_strand_id
1 'polypeptide(L)'
;MAFDIDYDNSAAVSGSEAYGAKWQAQAADFRDSLGQRARLGVPYGATAREKADLFLPEGTATGLTIFVHGGYWRSRHRHDWSHFAAGALARGDLVAMPSYTLAPEARIARITLQVAHAVAQLADEVPDLPIRLVGHSAGGHLVARMMAADVMLPEAVADRLTHVMPISPVSDLRPLVGLKLNEDLRLDEAEAESESPALLPRVRGTPATVWVGAAELPAFVDQARSLAEAWDVPLVQAEGRHHFDVIEPLLDADSEMLERLFAV
;
A
#
# COMPACT_ATOMS: atom_id res chain seq x y z
N MET A 1 -3.75 19.89 17.42
CA MET A 1 -3.44 20.61 16.17
C MET A 1 -2.21 19.92 15.61
N ALA A 2 -2.23 19.52 14.34
CA ALA A 2 -1.09 18.86 13.69
C ALA A 2 -0.11 19.89 13.14
N PHE A 3 1.17 19.55 13.13
CA PHE A 3 2.25 20.37 12.57
C PHE A 3 3.02 19.59 11.49
N ASP A 4 3.70 20.30 10.58
CA ASP A 4 4.45 19.67 9.47
C ASP A 4 5.44 18.61 9.96
N ILE A 5 6.12 18.87 11.09
CA ILE A 5 7.13 17.98 11.66
C ILE A 5 6.53 16.65 12.15
N ASP A 6 5.26 16.63 12.53
CA ASP A 6 4.57 15.42 12.98
C ASP A 6 4.38 14.40 11.83
N TYR A 7 4.52 14.88 10.59
CA TYR A 7 4.32 14.12 9.36
C TYR A 7 5.58 14.05 8.48
N ASP A 8 6.73 14.54 8.97
CA ASP A 8 8.00 14.51 8.22
C ASP A 8 8.86 13.29 8.60
N ASN A 9 8.50 12.12 8.06
CA ASN A 9 9.27 10.89 8.27
C ASN A 9 10.74 11.03 7.83
N SER A 10 11.03 11.83 6.80
CA SER A 10 12.40 12.02 6.31
C SER A 10 13.25 12.77 7.33
N ALA A 11 12.70 13.80 7.97
CA ALA A 11 13.39 14.51 9.06
C ALA A 11 13.55 13.64 10.32
N ALA A 12 12.62 12.72 10.58
CA ALA A 12 12.62 11.86 11.75
C ALA A 12 13.65 10.72 11.69
N VAL A 13 13.97 10.23 10.48
CA VAL A 13 14.86 9.07 10.29
C VAL A 13 16.23 9.52 9.77
N SER A 14 17.27 9.24 10.54
CA SER A 14 18.65 9.49 10.13
C SER A 14 19.02 8.66 8.89
N GLY A 15 19.57 9.28 7.86
CA GLY A 15 19.93 8.60 6.61
C GLY A 15 18.75 8.29 5.68
N SER A 16 17.57 8.89 5.93
CA SER A 16 16.37 8.70 5.12
C SER A 16 16.58 8.99 3.63
N GLU A 17 17.49 9.92 3.31
CA GLU A 17 17.86 10.31 1.95
C GLU A 17 18.47 9.16 1.14
N ALA A 18 19.10 8.17 1.81
CA ALA A 18 19.72 7.04 1.14
C ALA A 18 18.71 5.98 0.68
N TYR A 19 17.53 5.89 1.31
CA TYR A 19 16.54 4.85 1.01
C TYR A 19 16.03 4.91 -0.42
N GLY A 20 15.85 6.12 -0.98
CA GLY A 20 15.41 6.27 -2.36
C GLY A 20 16.35 5.60 -3.37
N ALA A 21 17.65 5.87 -3.25
CA ALA A 21 18.66 5.29 -4.12
C ALA A 21 18.85 3.79 -3.86
N LYS A 22 18.85 3.37 -2.58
CA LYS A 22 18.91 1.96 -2.17
C LYS A 22 17.78 1.15 -2.83
N TRP A 23 16.55 1.61 -2.70
CA TRP A 23 15.38 0.91 -3.24
C TRP A 23 15.37 0.85 -4.77
N GLN A 24 15.76 1.93 -5.45
CA GLN A 24 15.87 1.94 -6.90
C GLN A 24 16.89 0.92 -7.42
N ALA A 25 18.07 0.86 -6.79
CA ALA A 25 19.10 -0.12 -7.13
C ALA A 25 18.59 -1.55 -6.90
N GLN A 26 18.07 -1.85 -5.70
CA GLN A 26 17.55 -3.17 -5.36
C GLN A 26 16.39 -3.60 -6.26
N ALA A 27 15.47 -2.69 -6.59
CA ALA A 27 14.36 -2.98 -7.49
C ALA A 27 14.82 -3.21 -8.94
N ALA A 28 15.85 -2.50 -9.41
CA ALA A 28 16.43 -2.76 -10.73
C ALA A 28 17.10 -4.14 -10.79
N ASP A 29 17.99 -4.44 -9.84
CA ASP A 29 18.67 -5.74 -9.75
C ASP A 29 17.66 -6.89 -9.67
N PHE A 30 16.60 -6.71 -8.89
CA PHE A 30 15.53 -7.69 -8.76
C PHE A 30 14.80 -7.94 -10.07
N ARG A 31 14.39 -6.90 -10.80
CA ARG A 31 13.74 -7.05 -12.12
C ARG A 31 14.65 -7.79 -13.11
N ASP A 32 15.94 -7.44 -13.14
CA ASP A 32 16.91 -8.09 -14.01
C ASP A 32 17.08 -9.57 -13.66
N SER A 33 17.08 -9.92 -12.37
CA SER A 33 17.20 -11.30 -11.90
C SER A 33 15.99 -12.20 -12.27
N LEU A 34 14.80 -11.62 -12.44
CA LEU A 34 13.58 -12.36 -12.79
C LEU A 34 13.46 -12.66 -14.28
N GLY A 35 14.14 -11.90 -15.15
CA GLY A 35 14.05 -12.04 -16.60
C GLY A 35 12.60 -12.00 -17.10
N GLN A 36 12.15 -13.04 -17.79
CA GLN A 36 10.79 -13.11 -18.37
C GLN A 36 9.67 -13.17 -17.32
N ARG A 37 9.98 -13.49 -16.05
CA ARG A 37 9.00 -13.46 -14.96
C ARG A 37 8.66 -12.04 -14.49
N ALA A 38 9.38 -11.01 -14.98
CA ALA A 38 9.03 -9.61 -14.75
C ALA A 38 8.34 -9.01 -15.98
N ARG A 39 7.00 -8.90 -15.93
CA ARG A 39 6.18 -8.23 -16.94
C ARG A 39 5.97 -6.78 -16.54
N LEU A 40 6.73 -5.87 -17.14
CA LEU A 40 6.75 -4.46 -16.74
C LEU A 40 5.76 -3.60 -17.55
N GLY A 41 5.15 -2.63 -16.89
CA GLY A 41 4.35 -1.59 -17.53
C GLY A 41 3.04 -2.07 -18.16
N VAL A 42 2.45 -3.14 -17.61
CA VAL A 42 1.14 -3.65 -18.00
C VAL A 42 0.09 -2.58 -17.72
N PRO A 43 -0.63 -2.06 -18.73
CA PRO A 43 -1.62 -1.02 -18.52
C PRO A 43 -2.84 -1.60 -17.79
N TYR A 44 -3.35 -0.87 -16.81
CA TYR A 44 -4.66 -1.16 -16.21
C TYR A 44 -5.64 0.00 -16.41
N GLY A 45 -5.19 1.16 -16.91
CA GLY A 45 -6.04 2.33 -17.10
C GLY A 45 -5.52 3.25 -18.20
N ALA A 46 -6.07 4.47 -18.26
CA ALA A 46 -5.90 5.36 -19.41
C ALA A 46 -4.70 6.31 -19.29
N THR A 47 -4.29 6.68 -18.08
CA THR A 47 -3.17 7.61 -17.89
C THR A 47 -1.83 6.93 -18.06
N ALA A 48 -0.78 7.72 -18.32
CA ALA A 48 0.59 7.21 -18.43
C ALA A 48 1.08 6.48 -17.17
N ARG A 49 0.50 6.78 -16.00
CA ARG A 49 0.84 6.19 -14.70
C ARG A 49 -0.05 5.02 -14.31
N GLU A 50 -1.20 4.80 -14.95
CA GLU A 50 -2.08 3.65 -14.71
C GLU A 50 -1.51 2.36 -15.34
N LYS A 51 -0.36 1.96 -14.82
CA LYS A 51 0.40 0.77 -15.21
C LYS A 51 0.87 0.03 -13.99
N ALA A 52 0.93 -1.29 -14.08
CA ALA A 52 1.49 -2.17 -13.08
C ALA A 52 2.71 -2.92 -13.63
N ASP A 53 3.62 -3.25 -12.73
CA ASP A 53 4.61 -4.31 -12.99
C ASP A 53 4.10 -5.59 -12.34
N LEU A 54 4.15 -6.70 -13.07
CA LEU A 54 3.73 -8.02 -12.59
C LEU A 54 4.96 -8.92 -12.47
N PHE A 55 5.10 -9.56 -11.33
CA PHE A 55 6.16 -10.52 -11.04
C PHE A 55 5.54 -11.89 -10.86
N LEU A 56 6.01 -12.85 -11.66
CA LEU A 56 5.47 -14.20 -11.67
C LEU A 56 6.30 -15.11 -10.77
N PRO A 57 5.66 -15.96 -9.94
CA PRO A 57 6.36 -16.95 -9.15
C PRO A 57 6.99 -18.02 -10.07
N GLU A 58 7.79 -18.90 -9.50
CA GLU A 58 8.14 -20.13 -10.19
C GLU A 58 6.92 -21.05 -10.24
N GLY A 59 6.62 -21.62 -11.41
CA GLY A 59 5.44 -22.46 -11.60
C GLY A 59 4.14 -21.66 -11.73
N THR A 60 3.04 -22.26 -11.28
CA THR A 60 1.69 -21.68 -11.37
C THR A 60 1.40 -20.85 -10.13
N ALA A 61 0.86 -19.64 -10.34
CA ALA A 61 0.43 -18.78 -9.24
C ALA A 61 -0.68 -19.43 -8.42
N THR A 62 -0.63 -19.26 -7.11
CA THR A 62 -1.63 -19.77 -6.15
C THR A 62 -2.52 -18.66 -5.57
N GLY A 63 -2.21 -17.41 -5.90
CA GLY A 63 -2.88 -16.21 -5.45
C GLY A 63 -2.28 -14.97 -6.09
N LEU A 64 -2.81 -13.81 -5.72
CA LEU A 64 -2.32 -12.49 -6.11
C LEU A 64 -2.08 -11.63 -4.89
N THR A 65 -0.86 -11.14 -4.75
CA THR A 65 -0.53 -10.07 -3.81
C THR A 65 -0.36 -8.76 -4.56
N ILE A 66 -1.17 -7.75 -4.25
CA ILE A 66 -1.05 -6.40 -4.82
C ILE A 66 -0.37 -5.50 -3.80
N PHE A 67 0.81 -4.99 -4.13
CA PHE A 67 1.54 -4.01 -3.32
C PHE A 67 1.33 -2.59 -3.85
N VAL A 68 0.68 -1.74 -3.05
CA VAL A 68 0.46 -0.32 -3.36
C VAL A 68 1.49 0.52 -2.64
N HIS A 69 2.27 1.28 -3.40
CA HIS A 69 3.41 2.03 -2.86
C HIS A 69 2.99 3.30 -2.08
N GLY A 70 3.92 3.82 -1.26
CA GLY A 70 3.77 5.08 -0.53
C GLY A 70 4.25 6.30 -1.31
N GLY A 71 4.60 7.37 -0.58
CA GLY A 71 5.10 8.63 -1.18
C GLY A 71 4.10 9.79 -1.12
N TYR A 72 3.23 9.81 -0.11
CA TYR A 72 2.26 10.89 0.15
C TYR A 72 1.41 11.26 -1.07
N TRP A 73 1.03 10.29 -1.90
CA TRP A 73 0.28 10.49 -3.15
C TRP A 73 0.88 11.49 -4.16
N ARG A 74 2.03 12.11 -3.88
CA ARG A 74 2.67 13.16 -4.68
C ARG A 74 4.05 12.77 -5.22
N SER A 75 4.54 11.58 -4.86
CA SER A 75 5.89 11.14 -5.24
C SER A 75 5.98 9.63 -5.44
N ARG A 76 7.17 9.18 -5.88
CA ARG A 76 7.56 7.78 -6.12
C ARG A 76 6.92 7.14 -7.35
N HIS A 77 7.38 5.94 -7.67
CA HIS A 77 6.94 5.17 -8.82
C HIS A 77 7.02 3.67 -8.53
N ARG A 78 6.21 2.82 -9.19
CA ARG A 78 6.27 1.36 -9.04
C ARG A 78 7.68 0.74 -9.20
N HIS A 79 8.57 1.44 -9.92
CA HIS A 79 9.95 1.02 -10.15
C HIS A 79 10.85 1.04 -8.91
N ASP A 80 10.44 1.71 -7.84
CA ASP A 80 11.24 1.78 -6.61
C ASP A 80 11.07 0.51 -5.74
N TRP A 81 10.04 -0.32 -5.99
CA TRP A 81 9.56 -1.28 -4.97
C TRP A 81 9.66 -2.75 -5.37
N SER A 82 10.11 -3.05 -6.59
CA SER A 82 10.00 -4.39 -7.20
C SER A 82 10.52 -5.51 -6.31
N HIS A 83 11.63 -5.29 -5.60
CA HIS A 83 12.26 -6.28 -4.71
C HIS A 83 11.35 -6.72 -3.54
N PHE A 84 10.40 -5.89 -3.10
CA PHE A 84 9.41 -6.26 -2.07
C PHE A 84 8.41 -7.34 -2.55
N ALA A 85 8.46 -7.76 -3.81
CA ALA A 85 7.73 -8.94 -4.28
C ALA A 85 8.33 -10.26 -3.77
N ALA A 86 9.61 -10.28 -3.35
CA ALA A 86 10.37 -11.50 -3.13
C ALA A 86 9.68 -12.51 -2.18
N GLY A 87 9.21 -12.06 -1.01
CA GLY A 87 8.58 -12.97 -0.03
C GLY A 87 7.27 -13.57 -0.54
N ALA A 88 6.41 -12.76 -1.17
CA ALA A 88 5.14 -13.24 -1.71
C ALA A 88 5.32 -14.18 -2.93
N LEU A 89 6.30 -13.90 -3.79
CA LEU A 89 6.67 -14.80 -4.89
C LEU A 89 7.15 -16.15 -4.40
N ALA A 90 7.95 -16.17 -3.33
CA ALA A 90 8.44 -17.40 -2.71
C ALA A 90 7.31 -18.21 -2.05
N ARG A 91 6.20 -17.55 -1.69
CA ARG A 91 4.94 -18.21 -1.27
C ARG A 91 4.02 -18.60 -2.44
N GLY A 92 4.44 -18.38 -3.68
CA GLY A 92 3.71 -18.81 -4.88
C GLY A 92 2.64 -17.83 -5.36
N ASP A 93 2.56 -16.61 -4.83
CA ASP A 93 1.66 -15.58 -5.36
C ASP A 93 2.26 -14.93 -6.62
N LEU A 94 1.42 -14.55 -7.58
CA LEU A 94 1.74 -13.48 -8.52
C LEU A 94 1.74 -12.15 -7.75
N VAL A 95 2.75 -11.32 -7.95
CA VAL A 95 2.82 -10.01 -7.29
C VAL A 95 2.59 -8.90 -8.31
N ALA A 96 1.63 -8.02 -8.05
CA ALA A 96 1.36 -6.85 -8.88
C ALA A 96 1.69 -5.56 -8.12
N MET A 97 2.37 -4.63 -8.79
CA MET A 97 2.75 -3.33 -8.24
C MET A 97 2.26 -2.20 -9.16
N PRO A 98 1.05 -1.66 -8.94
CA PRO A 98 0.54 -0.53 -9.69
C PRO A 98 1.25 0.78 -9.31
N SER A 99 1.51 1.62 -10.31
CA SER A 99 1.63 3.07 -10.14
C SER A 99 0.23 3.68 -10.24
N TYR A 100 0.04 4.88 -9.71
CA TYR A 100 -1.17 5.69 -9.87
C TYR A 100 -0.80 7.16 -10.18
N THR A 101 -1.74 7.96 -10.67
CA THR A 101 -1.52 9.41 -10.90
C THR A 101 -1.19 10.10 -9.57
N LEU A 102 -0.30 11.09 -9.60
CA LEU A 102 0.13 11.79 -8.39
C LEU A 102 -0.63 13.11 -8.23
N ALA A 103 -0.66 13.63 -7.01
CA ALA A 103 -1.00 15.03 -6.76
C ALA A 103 0.16 15.94 -7.24
N PRO A 104 -0.13 17.15 -7.78
CA PRO A 104 -1.45 17.77 -7.89
C PRO A 104 -2.25 17.38 -9.16
N GLU A 105 -1.74 16.49 -10.02
CA GLU A 105 -2.43 16.09 -11.26
C GLU A 105 -3.74 15.33 -11.01
N ALA A 106 -3.84 14.62 -9.88
CA ALA A 106 -5.06 13.99 -9.40
C ALA A 106 -5.28 14.32 -7.91
N ARG A 107 -6.56 14.48 -7.53
CA ARG A 107 -6.97 14.50 -6.13
C ARG A 107 -6.98 13.10 -5.53
N ILE A 108 -6.93 12.98 -4.21
CA ILE A 108 -6.85 11.68 -3.53
C ILE A 108 -8.04 10.78 -3.89
N ALA A 109 -9.27 11.29 -3.96
CA ALA A 109 -10.43 10.49 -4.35
C ALA A 109 -10.27 9.88 -5.75
N ARG A 110 -9.67 10.62 -6.70
CA ARG A 110 -9.37 10.07 -8.03
C ARG A 110 -8.30 8.98 -7.96
N ILE A 111 -7.27 9.14 -7.12
CA ILE A 111 -6.22 8.15 -6.92
C ILE A 111 -6.80 6.87 -6.32
N THR A 112 -7.70 6.99 -5.33
CA THR A 112 -8.43 5.86 -4.75
C THR A 112 -9.19 5.08 -5.82
N LEU A 113 -9.92 5.76 -6.72
CA LEU A 113 -10.61 5.11 -7.84
C LEU A 113 -9.64 4.43 -8.82
N GLN A 114 -8.46 5.00 -9.05
CA GLN A 114 -7.43 4.36 -9.89
C GLN A 114 -6.89 3.08 -9.25
N VAL A 115 -6.71 3.05 -7.93
CA VAL A 115 -6.28 1.83 -7.23
C VAL A 115 -7.39 0.79 -7.23
N ALA A 116 -8.65 1.18 -7.01
CA ALA A 116 -9.79 0.26 -7.14
C ALA A 116 -9.85 -0.36 -8.54
N HIS A 117 -9.66 0.46 -9.57
CA HIS A 117 -9.59 -0.01 -10.95
C HIS A 117 -8.39 -0.93 -11.19
N ALA A 118 -7.22 -0.62 -10.63
CA ALA A 118 -6.05 -1.49 -10.70
C ALA A 118 -6.33 -2.85 -10.06
N VAL A 119 -6.89 -2.89 -8.84
CA VAL A 119 -7.23 -4.14 -8.15
C VAL A 119 -8.21 -4.97 -8.98
N ALA A 120 -9.25 -4.34 -9.53
CA ALA A 120 -10.23 -5.02 -10.36
C ALA A 120 -9.63 -5.62 -11.64
N GLN A 121 -8.81 -4.86 -12.37
CA GLN A 121 -8.18 -5.32 -13.61
C GLN A 121 -7.10 -6.38 -13.37
N LEU A 122 -6.31 -6.24 -12.30
CA LEU A 122 -5.22 -7.16 -11.99
C LEU A 122 -5.72 -8.49 -11.44
N ALA A 123 -6.93 -8.53 -10.87
CA ALA A 123 -7.59 -9.77 -10.44
C ALA A 123 -7.84 -10.77 -11.60
N ASP A 124 -7.89 -10.28 -12.85
CA ASP A 124 -8.08 -11.09 -14.05
C ASP A 124 -6.82 -11.87 -14.46
N GLU A 125 -5.63 -11.49 -13.95
CA GLU A 125 -4.39 -12.22 -14.18
C GLU A 125 -4.37 -13.60 -13.49
N VAL A 126 -5.25 -13.78 -12.50
CA VAL A 126 -5.33 -14.98 -11.66
C VAL A 126 -6.80 -15.35 -11.39
N PRO A 127 -7.61 -15.74 -12.39
CA PRO A 127 -9.03 -16.01 -12.18
C PRO A 127 -9.27 -17.03 -11.05
N ASP A 128 -10.29 -16.79 -10.23
CA ASP A 128 -10.72 -17.65 -9.11
C ASP A 128 -9.71 -17.84 -7.97
N LEU A 129 -8.54 -17.21 -8.01
CA LEU A 129 -7.51 -17.32 -6.97
C LEU A 129 -7.64 -16.24 -5.88
N PRO A 130 -7.17 -16.49 -4.65
CA PRO A 130 -7.22 -15.51 -3.56
C PRO A 130 -6.41 -14.24 -3.87
N ILE A 131 -6.88 -13.11 -3.34
CA ILE A 131 -6.27 -11.79 -3.50
C ILE A 131 -5.90 -11.23 -2.13
N ARG A 132 -4.68 -10.69 -2.03
CA ARG A 132 -4.14 -10.04 -0.84
C ARG A 132 -3.73 -8.62 -1.22
N LEU A 133 -4.10 -7.66 -0.39
CA LEU A 133 -3.69 -6.27 -0.57
C LEU A 133 -2.69 -5.89 0.53
N VAL A 134 -1.58 -5.30 0.13
CA VAL A 134 -0.61 -4.73 1.06
C VAL A 134 -0.22 -3.35 0.57
N GLY A 135 -0.08 -2.40 1.47
CA GLY A 135 0.25 -1.04 1.08
C GLY A 135 1.05 -0.32 2.15
N HIS A 136 1.99 0.52 1.73
CA HIS A 136 2.85 1.27 2.65
C HIS A 136 2.53 2.75 2.65
N SER A 137 2.40 3.36 3.84
CA SER A 137 2.20 4.81 3.98
C SER A 137 0.91 5.27 3.27
N ALA A 138 1.02 6.17 2.28
CA ALA A 138 -0.07 6.51 1.37
C ALA A 138 -0.69 5.28 0.64
N GLY A 139 0.11 4.27 0.35
CA GLY A 139 -0.38 2.99 -0.17
C GLY A 139 -1.15 2.19 0.88
N GLY A 140 -0.78 2.31 2.15
CA GLY A 140 -1.50 1.73 3.29
C GLY A 140 -2.90 2.33 3.42
N HIS A 141 -3.02 3.65 3.23
CA HIS A 141 -4.31 4.33 3.05
C HIS A 141 -5.10 3.75 1.88
N LEU A 142 -4.48 3.63 0.70
CA LEU A 142 -5.18 3.20 -0.51
C LEU A 142 -5.70 1.75 -0.41
N VAL A 143 -4.93 0.82 0.16
CA VAL A 143 -5.43 -0.54 0.39
C VAL A 143 -6.50 -0.59 1.49
N ALA A 144 -6.41 0.26 2.51
CA ALA A 144 -7.46 0.39 3.50
C ALA A 144 -8.77 0.91 2.86
N ARG A 145 -8.69 1.88 1.94
CA ARG A 145 -9.87 2.36 1.20
C ARG A 145 -10.57 1.23 0.45
N MET A 146 -9.86 0.23 -0.08
CA MET A 146 -10.47 -0.92 -0.76
C MET A 146 -11.39 -1.76 0.13
N MET A 147 -11.33 -1.59 1.46
CA MET A 147 -12.20 -2.24 2.44
C MET A 147 -13.30 -1.34 3.00
N ALA A 148 -13.34 -0.06 2.66
CA ALA A 148 -14.36 0.84 3.17
C ALA A 148 -15.74 0.52 2.56
N ALA A 149 -16.81 0.76 3.32
CA ALA A 149 -18.17 0.33 2.97
C ALA A 149 -18.80 1.09 1.78
N ASP A 150 -18.15 2.12 1.25
CA ASP A 150 -18.61 2.89 0.09
C ASP A 150 -18.38 2.17 -1.26
N VAL A 151 -18.21 0.84 -1.22
CA VAL A 151 -18.12 -0.15 -2.32
C VAL A 151 -17.42 0.38 -3.57
N MET A 152 -16.12 0.15 -3.66
CA MET A 152 -15.31 0.52 -4.83
C MET A 152 -14.92 -0.67 -5.72
N LEU A 153 -14.95 -1.89 -5.19
CA LEU A 153 -14.55 -3.10 -5.92
C LEU A 153 -15.78 -3.89 -6.41
N PRO A 154 -15.69 -4.52 -7.60
CA PRO A 154 -16.69 -5.50 -8.01
C PRO A 154 -16.82 -6.63 -6.98
N GLU A 155 -18.04 -7.10 -6.72
CA GLU A 155 -18.33 -8.17 -5.75
C GLU A 155 -17.47 -9.42 -5.99
N ALA A 156 -17.33 -9.86 -7.24
CA ALA A 156 -16.49 -10.99 -7.61
C ALA A 156 -15.00 -10.83 -7.25
N VAL A 157 -14.50 -9.60 -7.12
CA VAL A 157 -13.13 -9.31 -6.69
C VAL A 157 -13.08 -9.17 -5.17
N ALA A 158 -14.07 -8.50 -4.57
CA ALA A 158 -14.19 -8.33 -3.13
C ALA A 158 -14.28 -9.68 -2.40
N ASP A 159 -15.05 -10.63 -2.93
CA ASP A 159 -15.20 -11.99 -2.36
C ASP A 159 -13.91 -12.80 -2.36
N ARG A 160 -12.95 -12.43 -3.22
CA ARG A 160 -11.64 -13.07 -3.32
C ARG A 160 -10.60 -12.43 -2.41
N LEU A 161 -10.90 -11.31 -1.76
CA LEU A 161 -9.98 -10.66 -0.82
C LEU A 161 -9.87 -11.50 0.45
N THR A 162 -8.72 -12.14 0.64
CA THR A 162 -8.45 -12.98 1.82
C THR A 162 -7.72 -12.23 2.92
N HIS A 163 -6.95 -11.18 2.60
CA HIS A 163 -6.30 -10.35 3.62
C HIS A 163 -5.95 -8.96 3.09
N VAL A 164 -6.08 -7.95 3.96
CA VAL A 164 -5.60 -6.58 3.69
C VAL A 164 -4.66 -6.12 4.79
N MET A 165 -3.50 -5.60 4.41
CA MET A 165 -2.46 -5.15 5.32
C MET A 165 -2.03 -3.71 5.03
N PRO A 166 -2.68 -2.73 5.70
CA PRO A 166 -2.19 -1.36 5.73
C PRO A 166 -0.93 -1.28 6.61
N ILE A 167 0.22 -0.97 6.00
CA ILE A 167 1.50 -0.77 6.68
C ILE A 167 1.76 0.74 6.82
N SER A 168 1.90 1.20 8.05
CA SER A 168 2.10 2.60 8.46
C SER A 168 1.09 3.54 7.78
N PRO A 169 -0.23 3.24 7.79
CA PRO A 169 -1.20 3.95 6.98
C PRO A 169 -1.41 5.38 7.47
N VAL A 170 -1.79 6.28 6.55
CA VAL A 170 -2.38 7.58 6.89
C VAL A 170 -3.91 7.43 6.81
N SER A 171 -4.53 7.06 7.93
CA SER A 171 -5.93 6.60 8.00
C SER A 171 -6.99 7.71 8.19
N ASP A 172 -6.57 8.88 8.67
CA ASP A 172 -7.33 10.10 8.84
C ASP A 172 -6.56 11.23 8.17
N LEU A 173 -7.13 11.76 7.09
CA LEU A 173 -6.52 12.79 6.25
C LEU A 173 -6.84 14.20 6.74
N ARG A 174 -7.79 14.39 7.66
CA ARG A 174 -8.19 15.71 8.16
C ARG A 174 -7.03 16.51 8.75
N PRO A 175 -6.06 15.92 9.48
CA PRO A 175 -4.88 16.65 9.93
C PRO A 175 -4.06 17.26 8.79
N LEU A 176 -4.05 16.64 7.60
CA LEU A 176 -3.23 17.07 6.48
C LEU A 176 -3.70 18.39 5.86
N VAL A 177 -4.99 18.74 6.00
CA VAL A 177 -5.60 19.93 5.38
C VAL A 177 -4.84 21.21 5.78
N GLY A 178 -4.35 21.28 7.02
CA GLY A 178 -3.62 22.43 7.56
C GLY A 178 -2.09 22.39 7.39
N LEU A 179 -1.55 21.35 6.75
CA LEU A 179 -0.09 21.17 6.59
C LEU A 179 0.38 21.70 5.24
N LYS A 180 1.68 22.01 5.12
CA LYS A 180 2.30 22.41 3.85
C LYS A 180 2.19 21.35 2.76
N LEU A 181 2.10 20.07 3.17
CA LEU A 181 1.82 18.96 2.25
C LEU A 181 0.55 19.23 1.40
N ASN A 182 -0.42 19.96 1.94
CA ASN A 182 -1.68 20.24 1.26
C ASN A 182 -1.56 21.23 0.09
N GLU A 183 -0.43 21.93 -0.05
CA GLU A 183 -0.15 22.75 -1.24
C GLU A 183 -0.17 21.90 -2.53
N ASP A 184 0.28 20.64 -2.43
CA ASP A 184 0.22 19.66 -3.51
C ASP A 184 -1.10 18.87 -3.51
N LEU A 185 -1.54 18.37 -2.34
CA LEU A 185 -2.69 17.47 -2.24
C LEU A 185 -4.02 18.16 -2.57
N ARG A 186 -4.14 19.45 -2.24
CA ARG A 186 -5.34 20.28 -2.45
C ARG A 186 -6.61 19.68 -1.82
N LEU A 187 -6.45 19.01 -0.68
CA LEU A 187 -7.56 18.50 0.13
C LEU A 187 -8.35 19.67 0.69
N ASP A 188 -9.67 19.56 0.58
CA ASP A 188 -10.62 20.26 1.42
C ASP A 188 -11.10 19.32 2.53
N GLU A 189 -11.84 19.85 3.51
CA GLU A 189 -12.32 19.08 4.64
C GLU A 189 -13.25 17.93 4.21
N ALA A 190 -14.03 18.13 3.15
CA ALA A 190 -14.98 17.14 2.67
C ALA A 190 -14.28 15.92 2.07
N GLU A 191 -13.30 16.12 1.17
CA GLU A 191 -12.51 15.01 0.62
C GLU A 191 -11.65 14.37 1.70
N ALA A 192 -11.07 15.15 2.61
CA ALA A 192 -10.29 14.60 3.71
C ALA A 192 -11.14 13.66 4.58
N GLU A 193 -12.38 14.02 4.90
CA GLU A 193 -13.30 13.16 5.66
C GLU A 193 -13.73 11.93 4.85
N SER A 194 -14.15 12.10 3.59
CA SER A 194 -14.63 10.98 2.76
C SER A 194 -13.54 10.00 2.36
N GLU A 195 -12.28 10.43 2.31
CA GLU A 195 -11.13 9.57 1.99
C GLU A 195 -10.39 9.07 3.24
N SER A 196 -10.93 9.27 4.45
CA SER A 196 -10.32 8.77 5.69
C SER A 196 -10.87 7.39 6.06
N PRO A 197 -10.17 6.27 5.81
CA PRO A 197 -10.67 4.94 6.15
C PRO A 197 -10.98 4.74 7.64
N ALA A 198 -10.31 5.47 8.55
CA ALA A 198 -10.62 5.42 9.98
C ALA A 198 -11.99 6.03 10.37
N LEU A 199 -12.61 6.81 9.46
CA LEU A 199 -13.94 7.41 9.66
C LEU A 199 -15.05 6.61 8.97
N LEU A 200 -14.68 5.57 8.22
CA LEU A 200 -15.60 4.80 7.40
C LEU A 200 -15.77 3.40 8.01
N PRO A 201 -16.99 2.85 8.02
CA PRO A 201 -17.18 1.45 8.38
C PRO A 201 -16.46 0.57 7.36
N ARG A 202 -15.86 -0.54 7.84
CA ARG A 202 -15.30 -1.57 6.95
C ARG A 202 -16.37 -2.52 6.44
N VAL A 203 -16.16 -3.04 5.24
CA VAL A 203 -16.83 -4.26 4.77
C VAL A 203 -16.43 -5.41 5.69
N ARG A 204 -17.42 -6.15 6.21
CA ARG A 204 -17.19 -7.31 7.07
C ARG A 204 -16.89 -8.55 6.23
N GLY A 205 -16.07 -9.46 6.75
CA GLY A 205 -15.80 -10.77 6.13
C GLY A 205 -14.36 -10.95 5.65
N THR A 206 -13.67 -9.86 5.28
CA THR A 206 -12.25 -9.90 4.90
C THR A 206 -11.36 -9.63 6.13
N PRO A 207 -10.43 -10.54 6.48
CA PRO A 207 -9.40 -10.29 7.46
C PRO A 207 -8.52 -9.08 7.11
N ALA A 208 -8.11 -8.32 8.13
CA ALA A 208 -7.13 -7.28 7.96
C ALA A 208 -6.22 -7.18 9.20
N THR A 209 -4.99 -6.72 8.98
CA THR A 209 -4.02 -6.44 10.05
C THR A 209 -3.38 -5.09 9.78
N VAL A 210 -3.50 -4.16 10.70
CA VAL A 210 -2.77 -2.90 10.62
C VAL A 210 -1.36 -3.12 11.17
N TRP A 211 -0.35 -2.68 10.43
CA TRP A 211 1.05 -2.84 10.80
C TRP A 211 1.71 -1.46 10.87
N VAL A 212 2.57 -1.20 11.85
CA VAL A 212 3.33 0.06 11.96
C VAL A 212 4.67 -0.19 12.66
N GLY A 213 5.70 0.58 12.36
CA GLY A 213 6.94 0.55 13.11
C GLY A 213 6.78 1.22 14.47
N ALA A 214 7.24 0.59 15.54
CA ALA A 214 7.15 1.15 16.89
C ALA A 214 8.05 2.39 17.09
N ALA A 215 9.08 2.55 16.25
CA ALA A 215 9.98 3.69 16.25
C ALA A 215 9.61 4.76 15.20
N GLU A 216 8.37 4.76 14.72
CA GLU A 216 7.84 5.82 13.85
C GLU A 216 7.44 7.08 14.62
N LEU A 217 7.16 8.16 13.88
CA LEU A 217 6.58 9.37 14.45
C LEU A 217 5.26 9.04 15.17
N PRO A 218 4.96 9.69 16.31
CA PRO A 218 3.72 9.47 17.06
C PRO A 218 2.46 9.57 16.19
N ALA A 219 2.43 10.51 15.24
CA ALA A 219 1.31 10.66 14.31
C ALA A 219 1.04 9.37 13.50
N PHE A 220 2.07 8.66 13.04
CA PHE A 220 1.89 7.43 12.27
C PHE A 220 1.45 6.26 13.15
N VAL A 221 1.95 6.18 14.38
CA VAL A 221 1.49 5.19 15.36
C VAL A 221 0.02 5.45 15.73
N ASP A 222 -0.38 6.71 15.93
CA ASP A 222 -1.76 7.09 16.25
C ASP A 222 -2.71 6.86 15.06
N GLN A 223 -2.25 7.09 13.83
CA GLN A 223 -3.00 6.76 12.62
C GLN A 223 -3.24 5.25 12.49
N ALA A 224 -2.19 4.43 12.69
CA ALA A 224 -2.33 2.99 12.68
C ALA A 224 -3.28 2.49 13.79
N ARG A 225 -3.17 3.03 15.01
CA ARG A 225 -4.05 2.71 16.13
C ARG A 225 -5.50 3.09 15.85
N SER A 226 -5.73 4.30 15.34
CA SER A 226 -7.08 4.79 15.03
C SER A 226 -7.79 3.91 14.01
N LEU A 227 -7.07 3.48 12.96
CA LEU A 227 -7.64 2.55 11.98
C LEU A 227 -7.96 1.19 12.59
N ALA A 228 -7.04 0.63 13.37
CA ALA A 228 -7.22 -0.67 14.00
C ALA A 228 -8.40 -0.69 14.98
N GLU A 229 -8.55 0.37 15.78
CA GLU A 229 -9.66 0.55 16.71
C GLU A 229 -11.00 0.79 16.00
N ALA A 230 -11.04 1.70 15.02
CA ALA A 230 -12.25 2.01 14.28
C ALA A 230 -12.82 0.78 13.57
N TRP A 231 -11.92 -0.10 13.12
CA TRP A 231 -12.32 -1.32 12.44
C TRP A 231 -12.51 -2.49 13.39
N ASP A 232 -11.88 -2.55 14.56
CA ASP A 232 -11.75 -3.75 15.39
C ASP A 232 -10.96 -4.86 14.66
N VAL A 233 -9.70 -4.54 14.36
CA VAL A 233 -8.71 -5.47 13.76
C VAL A 233 -7.39 -5.48 14.54
N PRO A 234 -6.58 -6.54 14.42
CA PRO A 234 -5.26 -6.57 15.03
C PRO A 234 -4.36 -5.41 14.57
N LEU A 235 -3.63 -4.84 15.53
CA LEU A 235 -2.53 -3.90 15.32
C LEU A 235 -1.21 -4.58 15.68
N VAL A 236 -0.24 -4.56 14.77
CA VAL A 236 1.14 -4.96 15.04
C VAL A 236 2.02 -3.71 15.07
N GLN A 237 2.72 -3.52 16.19
CA GLN A 237 3.76 -2.51 16.35
C GLN A 237 5.12 -3.21 16.27
N ALA A 238 5.81 -3.08 15.14
CA ALA A 238 7.08 -3.74 14.89
C ALA A 238 8.21 -3.04 15.65
N GLU A 239 8.71 -3.71 16.70
CA GLU A 239 9.78 -3.21 17.55
C GLU A 239 11.04 -2.86 16.76
N GLY A 240 11.63 -1.70 17.07
CA GLY A 240 12.85 -1.20 16.44
C GLY A 240 12.73 -0.78 14.97
N ARG A 241 11.54 -0.89 14.35
CA ARG A 241 11.30 -0.48 12.97
C ARG A 241 10.79 0.95 12.88
N HIS A 242 11.27 1.67 11.88
CA HIS A 242 10.87 3.03 11.52
C HIS A 242 10.20 3.04 10.13
N HIS A 243 9.73 4.20 9.67
CA HIS A 243 8.86 4.30 8.50
C HIS A 243 9.44 3.73 7.19
N PHE A 244 10.78 3.74 7.04
CA PHE A 244 11.45 3.28 5.82
C PHE A 244 11.88 1.81 5.84
N ASP A 245 11.94 1.14 6.98
CA ASP A 245 12.36 -0.26 7.07
C ASP A 245 11.28 -1.20 7.62
N VAL A 246 10.16 -0.66 8.09
CA VAL A 246 8.97 -1.43 8.51
C VAL A 246 8.47 -2.40 7.44
N ILE A 247 8.74 -2.14 6.16
CA ILE A 247 8.39 -2.97 5.01
C ILE A 247 9.46 -4.01 4.62
N GLU A 248 10.68 -3.95 5.17
CA GLU A 248 11.73 -4.93 4.89
C GLU A 248 11.34 -6.40 5.13
N PRO A 249 10.49 -6.73 6.13
CA PRO A 249 9.96 -8.09 6.28
C PRO A 249 9.26 -8.64 5.03
N LEU A 250 8.75 -7.79 4.11
CA LEU A 250 8.16 -8.26 2.84
C LEU A 250 9.14 -9.03 1.95
N LEU A 251 10.44 -8.87 2.17
CA LEU A 251 11.49 -9.55 1.42
C LEU A 251 11.65 -11.02 1.82
N ASP A 252 11.16 -11.38 3.00
CA ASP A 252 11.36 -12.70 3.60
C ASP A 252 10.04 -13.47 3.64
N ALA A 253 10.03 -14.62 2.97
CA ALA A 253 8.89 -15.53 2.89
C ALA A 253 8.49 -16.06 4.27
N ASP A 254 9.42 -16.16 5.22
CA ASP A 254 9.18 -16.72 6.54
C ASP A 254 9.00 -15.64 7.62
N SER A 255 8.91 -14.36 7.22
CA SER A 255 8.65 -13.28 8.17
C SER A 255 7.25 -13.36 8.77
N GLU A 256 7.11 -12.89 10.02
CA GLU A 256 5.79 -12.76 10.68
C GLU A 256 4.79 -11.97 9.80
N MET A 257 5.28 -10.96 9.07
CA MET A 257 4.47 -10.17 8.16
C MET A 257 3.85 -11.04 7.05
N LEU A 258 4.66 -11.88 6.40
CA LEU A 258 4.18 -12.78 5.36
C LEU A 258 3.32 -13.93 5.94
N GLU A 259 3.67 -14.44 7.12
CA GLU A 259 2.84 -15.41 7.84
C GLU A 259 1.43 -14.89 8.06
N ARG A 260 1.29 -13.66 8.56
CA ARG A 260 -0.02 -13.04 8.78
C ARG A 260 -0.73 -12.70 7.48
N LEU A 261 -0.02 -12.20 6.47
CA LEU A 261 -0.63 -11.82 5.18
C LEU A 261 -1.23 -13.03 4.44
N PHE A 262 -0.65 -14.21 4.63
CA PHE A 262 -1.09 -15.46 4.00
C PHE A 262 -1.90 -16.37 4.94
N ALA A 263 -2.17 -15.94 6.17
CA ALA A 263 -3.06 -16.67 7.06
C ALA A 263 -4.46 -16.75 6.44
N VAL A 264 -5.06 -17.94 6.49
CA VAL A 264 -6.42 -18.23 5.99
C VAL A 264 -7.37 -18.32 7.17
#